data_AF-A0A5D2LEC1-F1
#
_entry.id   AF-A0A5D2LEC1-F1
#
_cell.length_a   1.000
_cell.length_b   1.000
_cell.length_c   1.000
_cell.angle_alpha   90.00
_cell.angle_beta   90.00
_cell.angle_gamma   90.00
#
_symmetry.space_group_name_H-M   'P 1'
#
loop_
_entity.id
_entity.type
_entity.pdbx_description
1 polymer ?
#
loop_
_entity_poly.entity_id
_entity_poly.type
_entity_poly.pdbx_seq_one_letter_code
_entity_poly.pdbx_strand_id
1 'polypeptide(L)'
;MTWIAKVGSFGRREIMAVESVFKAHPNGCLMILSRTMDSVQGYRILKPLLDRGFKVLAVAPDFPFLVKNTPAEAWLDDMKSGKKDPGEIPLAQNLSNLLRLAVLYKYGGVYLDTDFIVLRSFKGLKNTIGAQSIDVVSKNWTRLNNAVLVFDMNHPLVLKFIEEFALTFDGNKWGHNGPYMVSRVVRGVEGRAGYNFTILPPMAFYPVDWMKIGSFFKLPKDSAGWRWIEAKVWQLKRQTYGVHLWNKQSSKLMVEEGSVMGRLMGENCVLCKHVYSS
;
A
#
# COMPACT_ATOMS: atom_id res chain seq x y z
N MET A 1 -6.40 -0.56 4.55
CA MET A 1 -5.94 -1.44 3.44
C MET A 1 -7.11 -1.80 2.55
N THR A 2 -6.89 -2.12 1.27
CA THR A 2 -7.94 -2.56 0.34
C THR A 2 -7.68 -3.99 -0.14
N TRP A 3 -8.72 -4.84 -0.11
CA TRP A 3 -8.69 -6.19 -0.65
C TRP A 3 -9.92 -6.49 -1.51
N ILE A 4 -9.68 -6.71 -2.80
CA ILE A 4 -10.71 -6.87 -3.85
C ILE A 4 -10.75 -8.30 -4.44
N ALA A 5 -9.85 -9.18 -4.00
CA ALA A 5 -9.78 -10.56 -4.47
C ALA A 5 -10.64 -11.49 -3.61
N LYS A 6 -10.68 -12.77 -3.96
CA LYS A 6 -11.40 -13.80 -3.20
C LYS A 6 -10.83 -13.90 -1.79
N VAL A 7 -11.70 -14.17 -0.81
CA VAL A 7 -11.31 -14.32 0.60
C VAL A 7 -10.29 -15.44 0.80
N GLY A 8 -10.41 -16.56 0.08
CA GLY A 8 -9.43 -17.66 0.15
C GLY A 8 -8.04 -17.33 -0.42
N SER A 9 -7.90 -16.21 -1.13
CA SER A 9 -6.61 -15.71 -1.60
C SER A 9 -5.94 -14.76 -0.59
N PHE A 10 -6.62 -14.38 0.49
CA PHE A 10 -6.03 -13.58 1.57
C PHE A 10 -5.16 -14.51 2.42
N GLY A 11 -3.89 -14.63 2.02
CA GLY A 11 -3.01 -15.68 2.49
C GLY A 11 -2.01 -15.21 3.53
N ARG A 12 -0.97 -16.02 3.69
CA ARG A 12 0.12 -15.78 4.64
C ARG A 12 0.81 -14.42 4.41
N ARG A 13 1.01 -14.01 3.15
CA ARG A 13 1.66 -12.75 2.80
C ARG A 13 0.83 -11.53 3.26
N GLU A 14 -0.46 -11.55 3.00
CA GLU A 14 -1.37 -10.47 3.40
C GLU A 14 -1.52 -10.42 4.92
N ILE A 15 -1.58 -11.58 5.59
CA ILE A 15 -1.53 -11.64 7.06
C ILE A 15 -0.24 -11.03 7.59
N MET A 16 0.91 -11.29 6.97
CA MET A 16 2.17 -10.69 7.42
C MET A 16 2.22 -9.18 7.21
N ALA A 17 1.60 -8.65 6.17
CA ALA A 17 1.41 -7.20 6.04
C ALA A 17 0.59 -6.67 7.22
N VAL A 18 -0.51 -7.34 7.59
CA VAL A 18 -1.33 -6.99 8.75
C VAL A 18 -0.54 -7.08 10.07
N GLU A 19 0.21 -8.15 10.28
CA GLU A 19 1.07 -8.34 11.46
C GLU A 19 2.11 -7.22 11.58
N SER A 20 2.73 -6.83 10.46
CA SER A 20 3.73 -5.76 10.44
C SER A 20 3.14 -4.40 10.85
N VAL A 21 1.88 -4.13 10.48
CA VAL A 21 1.16 -2.93 10.97
C VAL A 21 1.07 -2.96 12.48
N PHE A 22 0.60 -4.06 13.07
CA PHE A 22 0.44 -4.17 14.53
C PHE A 22 1.76 -4.25 15.28
N LYS A 23 2.83 -4.74 14.65
CA LYS A 23 4.18 -4.67 15.22
C LYS A 23 4.65 -3.23 15.38
N ALA A 24 4.47 -2.40 14.34
CA ALA A 24 4.87 -1.00 14.35
C ALA A 24 3.86 -0.08 15.06
N HIS A 25 2.60 -0.51 15.16
CA HIS A 25 1.50 0.22 15.78
C HIS A 25 0.62 -0.71 16.66
N PRO A 26 1.12 -1.15 17.84
CA PRO A 26 0.40 -2.12 18.69
C PRO A 26 -1.00 -1.68 19.12
N ASN A 27 -1.20 -0.36 19.29
CA ASN A 27 -2.48 0.24 19.68
C ASN A 27 -3.27 0.82 18.50
N GLY A 28 -2.78 0.62 17.27
CA GLY A 28 -3.43 1.13 16.06
C GLY A 28 -4.71 0.36 15.73
N CYS A 29 -5.54 0.97 14.87
CA CYS A 29 -6.71 0.32 14.29
C CYS A 29 -6.44 0.07 12.80
N LEU A 30 -6.76 -1.13 12.33
CA LEU A 30 -6.64 -1.49 10.92
C LEU A 30 -8.00 -1.86 10.35
N MET A 31 -8.43 -1.09 9.35
CA MET A 31 -9.58 -1.43 8.52
C MET A 31 -9.12 -2.04 7.19
N ILE A 32 -9.69 -3.18 6.84
CA ILE A 32 -9.54 -3.85 5.55
C ILE A 32 -10.83 -3.65 4.76
N LEU A 33 -10.78 -2.78 3.75
CA LEU A 33 -11.91 -2.49 2.89
C LEU A 33 -12.05 -3.62 1.89
N SER A 34 -13.04 -4.48 2.10
CA SER A 34 -13.20 -5.70 1.33
C SER A 34 -14.56 -6.34 1.54
N ARG A 35 -15.33 -6.46 0.45
CA ARG A 35 -16.60 -7.20 0.46
C ARG A 35 -16.42 -8.69 0.72
N THR A 36 -15.30 -9.27 0.30
CA THR A 36 -15.06 -10.73 0.45
C THR A 36 -14.58 -11.07 1.86
N MET A 37 -13.78 -10.20 2.49
CA MET A 37 -13.34 -10.37 3.88
C MET A 37 -14.40 -9.97 4.91
N ASP A 38 -15.35 -9.10 4.55
CA ASP A 38 -16.53 -8.82 5.38
C ASP A 38 -17.51 -10.01 5.33
N SER A 39 -17.09 -11.12 5.93
CA SER A 39 -17.76 -12.41 5.91
C SER A 39 -17.29 -13.28 7.08
N VAL A 40 -18.01 -14.38 7.35
CA VAL A 40 -17.62 -15.38 8.37
C VAL A 40 -16.21 -15.93 8.10
N GLN A 41 -15.86 -16.16 6.83
CA GLN A 41 -14.54 -16.66 6.48
C GLN A 41 -13.45 -15.60 6.73
N GLY A 42 -13.69 -14.34 6.38
CA GLY A 42 -12.74 -13.26 6.68
C GLY A 42 -12.58 -13.04 8.18
N TYR A 43 -13.67 -13.14 8.96
CA TYR A 43 -13.59 -13.15 10.42
C TYR A 43 -12.70 -14.29 10.93
N ARG A 44 -12.86 -15.52 10.44
CA ARG A 44 -11.99 -16.65 10.82
C ARG A 44 -10.52 -16.41 10.49
N ILE A 45 -10.23 -15.79 9.34
CA ILE A 45 -8.86 -15.42 8.94
C ILE A 45 -8.26 -14.39 9.91
N LEU A 46 -9.05 -13.40 10.35
CA LEU A 46 -8.60 -12.33 11.24
C LEU A 46 -8.68 -12.70 12.73
N LYS A 47 -9.42 -13.75 13.09
CA LYS A 47 -9.64 -14.18 14.47
C LYS A 47 -8.34 -14.34 15.29
N PRO A 48 -7.25 -14.93 14.77
CA PRO A 48 -6.00 -15.04 15.54
C PRO A 48 -5.42 -13.69 15.99
N LEU A 49 -5.66 -12.61 15.23
CA LEU A 49 -5.23 -11.26 15.61
C LEU A 49 -6.18 -10.64 16.64
N LEU A 50 -7.49 -10.83 16.45
CA LEU A 50 -8.54 -10.39 17.37
C LEU A 50 -8.38 -11.03 18.75
N ASP A 51 -8.08 -12.34 18.79
CA ASP A 51 -7.85 -13.09 20.03
C ASP A 51 -6.64 -12.58 20.81
N ARG A 52 -5.70 -11.87 20.16
CA ARG A 52 -4.56 -11.18 20.78
C ARG A 52 -4.86 -9.73 21.15
N GLY A 53 -6.10 -9.26 20.99
CA GLY A 53 -6.53 -7.91 21.32
C GLY A 53 -6.21 -6.85 20.25
N PHE A 54 -5.73 -7.24 19.07
CA PHE A 54 -5.48 -6.29 17.99
C PHE A 54 -6.80 -5.80 17.38
N LYS A 55 -6.85 -4.50 17.07
CA LYS A 55 -8.04 -3.84 16.49
C LYS A 55 -8.02 -3.95 14.97
N VAL A 56 -8.47 -5.08 14.44
CA VAL A 56 -8.62 -5.31 13.00
C VAL A 56 -10.08 -5.55 12.62
N LEU A 57 -10.54 -4.95 11.54
CA LEU A 57 -11.89 -5.17 11.02
C LEU A 57 -11.87 -5.20 9.50
N ALA A 58 -12.61 -6.14 8.90
CA ALA A 58 -12.94 -6.10 7.49
C ALA A 58 -14.34 -5.51 7.30
N VAL A 59 -14.50 -4.62 6.31
CA VAL A 59 -15.77 -3.94 6.03
C VAL A 59 -15.99 -3.87 4.52
N ALA A 60 -17.19 -4.22 4.07
CA ALA A 60 -17.60 -3.99 2.69
C ALA A 60 -17.75 -2.49 2.44
N PRO A 61 -16.98 -1.89 1.51
CA PRO A 61 -17.04 -0.45 1.27
C PRO A 61 -18.34 -0.07 0.56
N ASP A 62 -19.02 0.96 1.09
CA ASP A 62 -20.10 1.66 0.39
C ASP A 62 -19.49 2.69 -0.56
N PHE A 63 -19.25 2.26 -1.81
CA PHE A 63 -18.65 3.11 -2.84
C PHE A 63 -19.44 4.41 -3.10
N PRO A 64 -20.76 4.36 -3.36
CA PRO A 64 -21.57 5.57 -3.52
C PRO A 64 -21.40 6.56 -2.36
N PHE A 65 -21.46 6.09 -1.12
CA PHE A 65 -21.25 6.96 0.03
C PHE A 65 -19.85 7.58 0.06
N LEU A 66 -18.83 6.81 -0.30
CA LEU A 66 -17.43 7.26 -0.23
C LEU A 66 -17.09 8.31 -1.30
N VAL A 67 -17.69 8.23 -2.49
CA VAL A 67 -17.45 9.19 -3.57
C VAL A 67 -18.41 10.38 -3.58
N LYS A 68 -19.48 10.34 -2.77
CA LYS A 68 -20.48 11.41 -2.69
C LYS A 68 -19.84 12.78 -2.45
N ASN A 69 -20.34 13.80 -3.16
CA ASN A 69 -19.81 15.17 -3.14
C ASN A 69 -18.34 15.27 -3.58
N THR A 70 -17.89 14.33 -4.42
CA THR A 70 -16.61 14.41 -5.12
C THR A 70 -16.83 14.20 -6.61
N PRO A 71 -15.91 14.64 -7.48
CA PRO A 71 -16.02 14.41 -8.92
C PRO A 71 -16.07 12.94 -9.33
N ALA A 72 -15.67 12.02 -8.45
CA ALA A 72 -15.79 10.58 -8.69
C ALA A 72 -17.23 10.05 -8.57
N GLU A 73 -18.18 10.82 -8.05
CA GLU A 73 -19.61 10.46 -8.03
C GLU A 73 -20.14 10.33 -9.47
N ALA A 74 -19.96 11.37 -10.29
CA ALA A 74 -20.34 11.34 -11.70
C ALA A 74 -19.61 10.24 -12.47
N TRP A 75 -18.31 10.04 -12.22
CA TRP A 75 -17.55 8.95 -12.83
C TRP A 75 -18.15 7.57 -12.48
N LEU A 76 -18.56 7.35 -11.22
CA LEU A 76 -19.16 6.10 -10.80
C LEU A 76 -20.52 5.86 -11.48
N ASP A 77 -21.32 6.90 -11.67
CA ASP A 77 -22.60 6.81 -12.37
C ASP A 77 -22.42 6.53 -13.87
N ASP A 78 -21.44 7.15 -14.52
CA ASP A 78 -21.09 6.86 -15.91
C ASP A 78 -20.57 5.43 -16.09
N MET A 79 -19.79 4.91 -15.13
CA MET A 79 -19.35 3.51 -15.12
C MET A 79 -20.53 2.53 -14.96
N LYS A 80 -21.47 2.82 -14.05
CA LYS A 80 -22.65 1.95 -13.82
C LYS A 80 -23.63 1.98 -14.99
N SER A 81 -23.79 3.12 -15.64
CA SER A 81 -24.69 3.28 -16.79
C SER A 81 -24.09 2.82 -18.11
N GLY A 82 -22.80 2.42 -18.12
CA GLY A 82 -22.10 1.98 -19.33
C GLY A 82 -21.67 3.11 -20.26
N LYS A 83 -21.77 4.38 -19.83
CA LYS A 83 -21.28 5.54 -20.58
C LYS A 83 -19.76 5.66 -20.57
N LYS A 84 -19.12 5.13 -19.52
CA LYS A 84 -17.67 5.10 -19.39
C LYS A 84 -17.14 3.69 -19.68
N ASP A 85 -16.19 3.61 -20.59
CA ASP A 85 -15.47 2.36 -20.90
C ASP A 85 -14.60 1.94 -19.69
N PRO A 86 -14.78 0.72 -19.12
CA PRO A 86 -13.91 0.21 -18.06
C PRO A 86 -12.48 -0.09 -18.52
N GLY A 87 -12.26 -0.27 -19.83
CA GLY A 87 -10.99 -0.64 -20.45
C GLY A 87 -10.50 -2.06 -20.13
N GLU A 88 -9.29 -2.36 -20.60
CA GLU A 88 -8.67 -3.70 -20.53
C GLU A 88 -8.08 -4.05 -19.15
N ILE A 89 -7.63 -3.06 -18.39
CA ILE A 89 -7.09 -3.30 -17.04
C ILE A 89 -8.24 -3.67 -16.11
N PRO A 90 -8.13 -4.75 -15.31
CA PRO A 90 -9.23 -5.21 -14.46
C PRO A 90 -9.87 -4.08 -13.66
N LEU A 91 -11.17 -3.87 -13.85
CA LEU A 91 -11.92 -2.79 -13.19
C LEU A 91 -11.71 -2.79 -11.68
N ALA A 92 -11.62 -3.96 -11.06
CA ALA A 92 -11.36 -4.09 -9.64
C ALA A 92 -10.05 -3.37 -9.21
N GLN A 93 -8.98 -3.44 -10.02
CA GLN A 93 -7.72 -2.72 -9.75
C GLN A 93 -7.94 -1.20 -9.77
N ASN A 94 -8.70 -0.70 -10.75
CA ASN A 94 -9.05 0.71 -10.86
C ASN A 94 -9.97 1.18 -9.72
N LEU A 95 -10.93 0.35 -9.31
CA LEU A 95 -11.76 0.60 -8.14
C LEU A 95 -10.91 0.66 -6.86
N SER A 96 -9.89 -0.18 -6.71
CA SER A 96 -8.94 -0.08 -5.58
C SER A 96 -8.12 1.21 -5.60
N ASN A 97 -7.74 1.71 -6.78
CA ASN A 97 -7.10 3.02 -6.93
C ASN A 97 -8.01 4.18 -6.53
N LEU A 98 -9.31 4.11 -6.80
CA LEU A 98 -10.24 5.15 -6.36
C LEU A 98 -10.57 5.02 -4.87
N LEU A 99 -10.81 3.79 -4.40
CA LEU A 99 -11.23 3.53 -3.02
C LEU A 99 -10.22 4.04 -2.00
N ARG A 100 -8.92 3.85 -2.27
CA ARG A 100 -7.85 4.35 -1.40
C ARG A 100 -7.87 5.86 -1.25
N LEU A 101 -8.22 6.58 -2.32
CA LEU A 101 -8.29 8.04 -2.31
C LEU A 101 -9.56 8.52 -1.62
N ALA A 102 -10.70 7.91 -1.95
CA ALA A 102 -12.01 8.28 -1.39
C ALA A 102 -12.06 8.09 0.13
N VAL A 103 -11.57 6.94 0.64
CA VAL A 103 -11.51 6.69 2.08
C VAL A 103 -10.53 7.64 2.76
N LEU A 104 -9.35 7.84 2.17
CA LEU A 104 -8.35 8.73 2.76
C LEU A 104 -8.82 10.18 2.77
N TYR A 105 -9.52 10.64 1.74
CA TYR A 105 -10.11 11.97 1.72
C TYR A 105 -11.17 12.09 2.82
N LYS A 106 -12.06 11.11 2.95
CA LYS A 106 -13.21 11.19 3.87
C LYS A 106 -12.84 11.01 5.34
N TYR A 107 -11.80 10.25 5.65
CA TYR A 107 -11.46 9.89 7.04
C TYR A 107 -10.04 10.28 7.45
N GLY A 108 -9.17 10.66 6.51
CA GLY A 108 -7.75 10.87 6.78
C GLY A 108 -7.03 9.59 7.22
N GLY A 109 -5.86 9.78 7.82
CA GLY A 109 -5.04 8.71 8.37
C GLY A 109 -4.05 8.14 7.37
N VAL A 110 -3.95 6.81 7.34
CA VAL A 110 -2.94 6.08 6.55
C VAL A 110 -3.63 5.06 5.66
N TYR A 111 -3.39 5.17 4.35
CA TYR A 111 -3.67 4.09 3.42
C TYR A 111 -2.42 3.23 3.19
N LEU A 112 -2.64 1.92 3.08
CA LEU A 112 -1.63 0.92 2.72
C LEU A 112 -2.23 -0.09 1.74
N ASP A 113 -1.48 -0.48 0.72
CA ASP A 113 -1.76 -1.69 -0.04
C ASP A 113 -1.55 -2.93 0.86
N THR A 114 -2.23 -4.03 0.53
CA THR A 114 -2.19 -5.29 1.30
C THR A 114 -0.87 -6.06 1.15
N ASP A 115 0.00 -5.60 0.25
CA ASP A 115 1.35 -6.12 0.02
C ASP A 115 2.43 -5.13 0.48
N PHE A 116 2.12 -4.33 1.52
CA PHE A 116 3.05 -3.39 2.13
C PHE A 116 3.45 -3.86 3.53
N ILE A 117 4.74 -4.10 3.74
CA ILE A 117 5.30 -4.52 5.04
C ILE A 117 5.79 -3.29 5.80
N VAL A 118 5.18 -2.99 6.94
CA VAL A 118 5.57 -1.88 7.81
C VAL A 118 6.75 -2.31 8.69
N LEU A 119 7.85 -1.56 8.62
CA LEU A 119 9.07 -1.80 9.41
C LEU A 119 9.23 -0.83 10.57
N ARG A 120 8.67 0.38 10.46
CA ARG A 120 8.76 1.41 11.50
C ARG A 120 7.47 2.20 11.58
N SER A 121 7.17 2.68 12.79
CA SER A 121 6.00 3.51 13.06
C SER A 121 5.95 4.73 12.14
N PHE A 122 4.76 5.02 11.61
CA PHE A 122 4.48 6.25 10.85
C PHE A 122 4.14 7.45 11.75
N LYS A 123 4.27 7.31 13.08
CA LYS A 123 4.06 8.41 14.00
C LYS A 123 4.97 9.59 13.62
N GLY A 124 4.37 10.77 13.46
CA GLY A 124 5.08 11.99 13.05
C GLY A 124 5.05 12.25 11.54
N LEU A 125 4.66 11.28 10.72
CA LEU A 125 4.35 11.54 9.31
C LEU A 125 3.02 12.27 9.19
N LYS A 126 2.98 13.27 8.30
CA LYS A 126 1.79 14.07 8.00
C LYS A 126 1.81 14.46 6.53
N ASN A 127 0.66 14.36 5.86
CA ASN A 127 0.47 14.72 4.45
C ASN A 127 1.64 14.27 3.56
N THR A 128 1.97 12.98 3.63
CA THR A 128 3.17 12.37 3.07
C THR A 128 2.83 11.39 1.95
N ILE A 129 3.60 11.46 0.88
CA ILE A 129 3.62 10.52 -0.24
C ILE A 129 5.05 10.07 -0.54
N GLY A 130 5.23 8.85 -1.01
CA GLY A 130 6.55 8.31 -1.35
C GLY A 130 6.92 8.46 -2.83
N ALA A 131 8.16 8.84 -3.09
CA ALA A 131 8.78 8.67 -4.40
C ALA A 131 9.10 7.19 -4.64
N GLN A 132 8.54 6.60 -5.68
CA GLN A 132 8.91 5.26 -6.14
C GLN A 132 10.28 5.25 -6.81
N SER A 133 10.59 6.28 -7.59
CA SER A 133 11.86 6.40 -8.31
C SER A 133 12.34 7.84 -8.36
N ILE A 134 13.65 8.00 -8.53
CA ILE A 134 14.34 9.28 -8.68
C ILE A 134 15.21 9.25 -9.93
N ASP A 135 15.49 10.42 -10.48
CA ASP A 135 16.53 10.60 -11.48
C ASP A 135 17.92 10.48 -10.84
N VAL A 136 18.84 9.80 -11.51
CA VAL A 136 20.15 9.46 -10.94
C VAL A 136 21.03 10.70 -10.76
N VAL A 137 20.88 11.70 -11.63
CA VAL A 137 21.72 12.90 -11.65
C VAL A 137 21.11 13.99 -10.77
N SER A 138 19.92 14.47 -11.12
CA SER A 138 19.24 15.58 -10.44
C SER A 138 18.73 15.22 -9.03
N LYS A 139 18.62 13.92 -8.72
CA LYS A 139 18.00 13.38 -7.48
C LYS A 139 16.52 13.75 -7.31
N ASN A 140 15.91 14.40 -8.29
CA ASN A 140 14.49 14.69 -8.29
C ASN A 140 13.69 13.40 -8.45
N TRP A 141 12.51 13.36 -7.84
CA TRP A 141 11.60 12.24 -8.00
C TRP A 141 11.09 12.18 -9.45
N THR A 142 10.99 10.98 -10.01
CA THR A 142 10.48 10.74 -11.37
C THR A 142 9.13 10.05 -11.36
N ARG A 143 8.82 9.30 -10.29
CA ARG A 143 7.53 8.65 -10.09
C ARG A 143 7.18 8.69 -8.61
N LEU A 144 5.96 9.13 -8.30
CA LEU A 144 5.32 8.89 -7.00
C LEU A 144 4.42 7.68 -7.10
N ASN A 145 4.10 7.09 -5.95
CA ASN A 145 3.25 5.91 -5.88
C ASN A 145 2.24 6.05 -4.72
N ASN A 146 1.08 5.44 -4.91
CA ASN A 146 -0.09 5.53 -4.04
C ASN A 146 -0.37 4.21 -3.28
N ALA A 147 0.63 3.33 -3.16
CA ALA A 147 0.57 2.12 -2.33
C ALA A 147 0.68 2.44 -0.83
N VAL A 148 1.23 3.60 -0.47
CA VAL A 148 1.17 4.19 0.87
C VAL A 148 0.88 5.68 0.74
N LEU A 149 -0.08 6.17 1.51
CA LEU A 149 -0.46 7.58 1.57
C LEU A 149 -0.80 7.93 3.02
N VAL A 150 -0.25 9.03 3.52
CA VAL A 150 -0.53 9.53 4.88
C VAL A 150 -1.10 10.93 4.75
N PHE A 151 -2.40 11.14 4.96
CA PHE A 151 -3.00 12.45 4.75
C PHE A 151 -4.07 12.75 5.79
N ASP A 152 -4.20 14.03 6.11
CA ASP A 152 -5.31 14.53 6.91
C ASP A 152 -6.64 14.35 6.16
N MET A 153 -7.73 14.29 6.91
CA MET A 153 -9.08 14.30 6.36
C MET A 153 -9.30 15.58 5.53
N ASN A 154 -10.03 15.47 4.42
CA ASN A 154 -10.36 16.54 3.47
C ASN A 154 -9.14 17.24 2.84
N HIS A 155 -7.98 16.60 2.81
CA HIS A 155 -6.77 17.24 2.29
C HIS A 155 -6.91 17.62 0.79
N PRO A 156 -6.65 18.88 0.39
CA PRO A 156 -6.88 19.36 -0.98
C PRO A 156 -6.13 18.55 -2.05
N LEU A 157 -4.91 18.09 -1.75
CA LEU A 157 -4.16 17.24 -2.67
C LEU A 157 -4.87 15.90 -2.96
N VAL A 158 -5.52 15.30 -1.97
CA VAL A 158 -6.24 14.03 -2.15
C VAL A 158 -7.50 14.27 -2.99
N LEU A 159 -8.19 15.40 -2.79
CA LEU A 159 -9.29 15.80 -3.68
C LEU A 159 -8.81 15.96 -5.12
N LYS A 160 -7.64 16.58 -5.35
CA LYS A 160 -7.04 16.67 -6.69
C LYS A 160 -6.73 15.31 -7.31
N PHE A 161 -6.32 14.33 -6.51
CA PHE A 161 -6.17 12.95 -7.00
C PHE A 161 -7.50 12.33 -7.45
N ILE A 162 -8.58 12.56 -6.70
CA ILE A 162 -9.92 12.07 -7.05
C ILE A 162 -10.44 12.78 -8.31
N GLU A 163 -10.25 14.10 -8.41
CA GLU A 163 -10.55 14.90 -9.61
C GLU A 163 -9.84 14.35 -10.84
N GLU A 164 -8.50 14.22 -10.79
CA GLU A 164 -7.71 13.73 -11.92
C GLU A 164 -8.10 12.30 -12.30
N PHE A 165 -8.37 11.43 -11.31
CA PHE A 165 -8.85 10.07 -11.56
C PHE A 165 -10.16 10.10 -12.37
N ALA A 166 -11.15 10.87 -11.93
CA ALA A 166 -12.46 10.93 -12.59
C ALA A 166 -12.37 11.53 -14.01
N LEU A 167 -11.65 12.65 -14.15
CA LEU A 167 -11.53 13.40 -15.40
C LEU A 167 -10.74 12.64 -16.47
N THR A 168 -9.62 12.05 -16.07
CA THR A 168 -8.65 11.47 -17.01
C THR A 168 -8.67 9.96 -17.03
N PHE A 169 -9.67 9.32 -16.40
CA PHE A 169 -9.76 7.86 -16.31
C PHE A 169 -9.51 7.19 -17.66
N ASP A 170 -8.50 6.30 -17.67
CA ASP A 170 -8.16 5.48 -18.82
C ASP A 170 -7.93 4.05 -18.34
N GLY A 171 -8.93 3.20 -18.55
CA GLY A 171 -8.91 1.80 -18.17
C GLY A 171 -7.96 0.95 -19.00
N ASN A 172 -7.41 1.47 -20.11
CA ASN A 172 -6.55 0.73 -21.03
C ASN A 172 -5.05 0.91 -20.70
N LYS A 173 -4.69 1.85 -19.83
CA LYS A 173 -3.29 2.16 -19.50
C LYS A 173 -2.93 1.75 -18.08
N TRP A 174 -2.08 0.73 -17.96
CA TRP A 174 -1.59 0.29 -16.65
C TRP A 174 -0.86 1.41 -15.90
N GLY A 175 -1.22 1.61 -14.63
CA GLY A 175 -0.63 2.64 -13.77
C GLY A 175 -1.17 4.05 -14.02
N HIS A 176 -1.89 4.31 -15.11
CA HIS A 176 -2.43 5.64 -15.45
C HIS A 176 -3.29 6.22 -14.33
N ASN A 177 -4.20 5.41 -13.78
CA ASN A 177 -5.13 5.80 -12.72
C ASN A 177 -4.54 5.65 -11.29
N GLY A 178 -3.25 5.34 -11.16
CA GLY A 178 -2.58 5.10 -9.88
C GLY A 178 -1.28 5.91 -9.76
N PRO A 179 -0.08 5.27 -9.79
CA PRO A 179 1.20 5.98 -9.66
C PRO A 179 1.40 7.13 -10.66
N TYR A 180 0.88 7.00 -11.89
CA TYR A 180 1.02 8.04 -12.90
C TYR A 180 0.12 9.23 -12.63
N MET A 181 -1.13 9.00 -12.22
CA MET A 181 -2.08 10.03 -11.80
C MET A 181 -1.51 10.86 -10.64
N VAL A 182 -1.08 10.22 -9.54
CA VAL A 182 -0.58 10.99 -8.37
C VAL A 182 0.68 11.80 -8.72
N SER A 183 1.51 11.28 -9.64
CA SER A 183 2.67 12.02 -10.14
C SER A 183 2.27 13.24 -10.95
N ARG A 184 1.29 13.13 -11.86
CA ARG A 184 0.84 14.27 -12.67
C ARG A 184 0.26 15.38 -11.80
N VAL A 185 -0.60 15.01 -10.85
CA VAL A 185 -1.21 15.96 -9.92
C VAL A 185 -0.15 16.65 -9.07
N VAL A 186 0.79 15.91 -8.47
CA VAL A 186 1.83 16.52 -7.64
C VAL A 186 2.71 17.49 -8.43
N ARG A 187 3.15 17.14 -9.65
CA ARG A 187 3.87 18.11 -10.51
C ARG A 187 3.05 19.35 -10.80
N GLY A 188 1.75 19.17 -11.02
CA GLY A 188 0.84 20.27 -11.31
C GLY A 188 0.66 21.25 -10.17
N VAL A 189 0.84 20.81 -8.92
CA VAL A 189 0.64 21.65 -7.72
C VAL A 189 1.90 21.98 -6.94
N GLU A 190 3.05 21.42 -7.32
CA GLU A 190 4.34 21.70 -6.69
C GLU A 190 4.64 23.20 -6.75
N GLY A 191 5.03 23.79 -5.61
CA GLY A 191 5.24 25.23 -5.47
C GLY A 191 3.98 26.09 -5.41
N ARG A 192 2.77 25.53 -5.51
CA ARG A 192 1.51 26.28 -5.35
C ARG A 192 1.08 26.36 -3.89
N ALA A 193 0.65 27.54 -3.47
CA ALA A 193 0.03 27.73 -2.16
C ALA A 193 -1.23 26.86 -1.99
N GLY A 194 -1.52 26.43 -0.76
CA GLY A 194 -2.72 25.65 -0.43
C GLY A 194 -2.54 24.12 -0.46
N TYR A 195 -1.37 23.61 -0.84
CA TYR A 195 -1.05 22.18 -0.81
C TYR A 195 0.15 21.92 0.11
N ASN A 196 -0.10 21.53 1.36
CA ASN A 196 0.97 21.18 2.30
C ASN A 196 1.22 19.66 2.29
N PHE A 197 2.31 19.22 1.67
CA PHE A 197 2.67 17.81 1.66
C PHE A 197 4.19 17.61 1.62
N THR A 198 4.63 16.41 2.01
CA THR A 198 6.03 16.00 1.97
C THR A 198 6.19 14.80 1.04
N ILE A 199 7.17 14.88 0.15
CA ILE A 199 7.60 13.74 -0.66
C ILE A 199 8.78 13.07 0.05
N LEU A 200 8.62 11.82 0.47
CA LEU A 200 9.71 11.04 1.03
C LEU A 200 10.50 10.30 -0.06
N PRO A 201 11.82 10.12 0.11
CA PRO A 201 12.67 9.46 -0.86
C PRO A 201 12.32 7.97 -1.00
N PRO A 202 12.75 7.28 -2.08
CA PRO A 202 12.46 5.86 -2.28
C PRO A 202 12.82 4.96 -1.10
N MET A 203 13.92 5.24 -0.40
CA MET A 203 14.32 4.42 0.76
C MET A 203 13.29 4.40 1.90
N ALA A 204 12.38 5.38 1.96
CA ALA A 204 11.34 5.42 2.97
C ALA A 204 10.29 4.30 2.80
N PHE A 205 9.86 4.03 1.57
CA PHE A 205 8.71 3.14 1.28
C PHE A 205 8.91 2.16 0.12
N TYR A 206 9.83 2.48 -0.79
CA TYR A 206 10.13 1.76 -2.02
C TYR A 206 11.65 1.47 -2.14
N PRO A 207 12.27 0.80 -1.15
CA PRO A 207 13.73 0.63 -1.07
C PRO A 207 14.30 -0.35 -2.10
N VAL A 208 13.44 -0.94 -2.93
CA VAL A 208 13.76 -1.84 -4.02
C VAL A 208 12.76 -1.63 -5.16
N ASP A 209 13.29 -1.53 -6.36
CA ASP A 209 12.48 -1.42 -7.57
C ASP A 209 11.76 -2.74 -7.90
N TRP A 210 10.59 -2.64 -8.52
CA TRP A 210 9.75 -3.78 -8.88
C TRP A 210 10.46 -4.80 -9.80
N MET A 211 11.43 -4.38 -10.62
CA MET A 211 12.24 -5.31 -11.43
C MET A 211 13.26 -6.09 -10.59
N LYS A 212 13.69 -5.53 -9.46
CA LYS A 212 14.72 -6.10 -8.58
C LYS A 212 14.15 -6.77 -7.33
N ILE A 213 12.84 -6.71 -7.12
CA ILE A 213 12.18 -7.24 -5.92
C ILE A 213 12.49 -8.71 -5.67
N GLY A 214 12.69 -9.52 -6.71
CA GLY A 214 13.02 -10.93 -6.57
C GLY A 214 14.30 -11.21 -5.77
N SER A 215 15.23 -10.25 -5.72
CA SER A 215 16.44 -10.34 -4.88
C SER A 215 16.14 -10.39 -3.38
N PHE A 216 14.98 -9.89 -2.94
CA PHE A 216 14.62 -9.92 -1.52
C PHE A 216 14.06 -11.29 -1.08
N PHE A 217 13.66 -12.14 -2.02
CA PHE A 217 12.99 -13.42 -1.74
C PHE A 217 13.95 -14.62 -1.75
N LYS A 218 15.15 -14.45 -2.31
CA LYS A 218 16.12 -15.52 -2.55
C LYS A 218 17.31 -15.46 -1.60
N LEU A 219 17.86 -16.62 -1.28
CA LEU A 219 19.13 -16.79 -0.61
C LEU A 219 20.29 -16.58 -1.59
N PRO A 220 21.44 -16.10 -1.09
CA PRO A 220 22.64 -15.98 -1.88
C PRO A 220 23.37 -17.33 -1.94
N LYS A 221 24.15 -17.54 -3.01
CA LYS A 221 24.96 -18.75 -3.17
C LYS A 221 26.39 -18.60 -2.65
N ASP A 222 26.82 -17.38 -2.34
CA ASP A 222 28.19 -17.04 -1.99
C ASP A 222 28.27 -16.11 -0.76
N SER A 223 29.48 -15.99 -0.21
CA SER A 223 29.75 -15.15 0.97
C SER A 223 29.54 -13.66 0.71
N ALA A 224 29.67 -13.20 -0.53
CA ALA A 224 29.39 -11.83 -0.92
C ALA A 224 27.90 -11.51 -0.81
N GLY A 225 27.03 -12.40 -1.30
CA GLY A 225 25.60 -12.24 -1.20
C GLY A 225 25.09 -12.30 0.25
N TRP A 226 25.68 -13.14 1.11
CA TRP A 226 25.34 -13.13 2.55
C TRP A 226 25.65 -11.79 3.21
N ARG A 227 26.84 -11.23 2.95
CA ARG A 227 27.20 -9.88 3.42
C ARG A 227 26.24 -8.81 2.88
N TRP A 228 25.81 -8.94 1.63
CA TRP A 228 24.81 -8.03 1.05
C TRP A 228 23.46 -8.11 1.77
N ILE A 229 22.96 -9.32 2.08
CA ILE A 229 21.70 -9.49 2.81
C ILE A 229 21.79 -8.82 4.18
N GLU A 230 22.87 -9.07 4.95
CA GLU A 230 23.05 -8.46 6.27
C GLU A 230 23.07 -6.93 6.19
N ALA A 231 23.87 -6.38 5.26
CA ALA A 231 23.93 -4.95 5.04
C ALA A 231 22.59 -4.36 4.61
N LYS A 232 21.83 -5.07 3.76
CA LYS A 232 20.53 -4.62 3.28
C LYS A 232 19.48 -4.64 4.39
N VAL A 233 19.38 -5.73 5.16
CA VAL A 233 18.47 -5.82 6.30
C VAL A 233 18.79 -4.73 7.33
N TRP A 234 20.08 -4.51 7.62
CA TRP A 234 20.51 -3.44 8.51
C TRP A 234 20.12 -2.04 8.01
N GLN A 235 20.31 -1.77 6.70
CA GLN A 235 19.90 -0.51 6.09
C GLN A 235 18.39 -0.29 6.23
N LEU A 236 17.59 -1.30 5.89
CA LEU A 236 16.13 -1.22 5.90
C LEU A 236 15.61 -0.88 7.31
N LYS A 237 16.11 -1.55 8.35
CA LYS A 237 15.71 -1.27 9.73
C LYS A 237 15.94 0.18 10.17
N ARG A 238 16.99 0.82 9.66
CA ARG A 238 17.38 2.18 10.07
C ARG A 238 16.73 3.27 9.24
N GLN A 239 16.50 3.02 7.96
CA GLN A 239 16.16 4.08 7.00
C GLN A 239 14.73 3.96 6.45
N THR A 240 14.10 2.79 6.58
CA THR A 240 12.85 2.48 5.89
C THR A 240 11.67 2.43 6.85
N TYR A 241 10.56 3.02 6.43
CA TYR A 241 9.26 2.93 7.11
C TYR A 241 8.50 1.66 6.72
N GLY A 242 8.61 1.26 5.45
CA GLY A 242 8.12 -0.04 5.01
C GLY A 242 8.56 -0.42 3.60
N VAL A 243 8.21 -1.63 3.19
CA VAL A 243 8.60 -2.22 1.91
C VAL A 243 7.35 -2.62 1.14
N HIS A 244 7.16 -2.04 -0.03
CA HIS A 244 6.17 -2.52 -0.99
C HIS A 244 6.67 -3.78 -1.70
N LEU A 245 5.86 -4.85 -1.70
CA LEU A 245 6.26 -6.16 -2.23
C LEU A 245 5.99 -6.32 -3.72
N TRP A 246 5.29 -5.39 -4.37
CA TRP A 246 4.98 -5.47 -5.80
C TRP A 246 4.34 -6.81 -6.17
N ASN A 247 3.23 -7.22 -5.53
CA ASN A 247 2.68 -8.57 -5.66
C ASN A 247 2.38 -9.00 -7.11
N LYS A 248 2.15 -8.06 -8.04
CA LYS A 248 2.08 -8.36 -9.48
C LYS A 248 3.33 -9.10 -9.98
N GLN A 249 4.51 -8.79 -9.44
CA GLN A 249 5.79 -9.42 -9.74
C GLN A 249 6.22 -10.48 -8.74
N SER A 250 5.95 -10.25 -7.46
CA SER A 250 6.52 -11.11 -6.41
C SER A 250 5.59 -12.24 -5.95
N SER A 251 4.29 -12.23 -6.28
CA SER A 251 3.29 -13.16 -5.72
C SER A 251 3.65 -14.65 -5.88
N LYS A 252 4.32 -15.01 -6.99
CA LYS A 252 4.74 -16.39 -7.28
C LYS A 252 6.08 -16.79 -6.65
N LEU A 253 6.80 -15.84 -6.05
CA LEU A 253 8.10 -16.12 -5.43
C LEU A 253 7.90 -16.80 -4.07
N MET A 254 8.67 -17.83 -3.78
CA MET A 254 8.73 -18.37 -2.42
C MET A 254 9.66 -17.50 -1.59
N VAL A 255 9.29 -17.26 -0.33
CA VAL A 255 10.18 -16.59 0.61
C VAL A 255 11.13 -17.65 1.15
N GLU A 256 12.39 -17.58 0.75
CA GLU A 256 13.43 -18.47 1.28
C GLU A 256 13.83 -18.02 2.69
N GLU A 257 13.95 -18.96 3.61
CA GLU A 257 14.37 -18.69 4.98
C GLU A 257 15.76 -18.07 5.00
N GLY A 258 15.97 -16.99 5.75
CA GLY A 258 17.24 -16.25 5.78
C GLY A 258 17.43 -15.23 4.65
N SER A 259 16.56 -15.19 3.64
CA SER A 259 16.49 -14.09 2.67
C SER A 259 16.16 -12.75 3.35
N VAL A 260 16.28 -11.63 2.63
CA VAL A 260 15.87 -10.31 3.16
C VAL A 260 14.42 -10.35 3.66
N MET A 261 13.50 -10.85 2.83
CA MET A 261 12.10 -11.00 3.24
C MET A 261 11.94 -12.00 4.37
N GLY A 262 12.62 -13.16 4.32
CA GLY A 262 12.56 -14.15 5.38
C GLY A 262 12.91 -13.57 6.75
N ARG A 263 13.98 -12.76 6.81
CA ARG A 263 14.43 -12.06 8.03
C ARG A 263 13.45 -10.99 8.48
N LEU A 264 12.99 -10.13 7.57
CA LEU A 264 11.99 -9.11 7.91
C LEU A 264 10.68 -9.74 8.41
N MET A 265 10.26 -10.86 7.83
CA MET A 265 9.03 -11.55 8.21
C MET A 265 9.14 -12.25 9.57
N GLY A 266 10.29 -12.85 9.87
CA GLY A 266 10.54 -13.45 11.18
C GLY A 266 10.48 -12.44 12.32
N GLU A 267 10.99 -11.23 12.12
CA GLU A 267 11.05 -10.19 13.15
C GLU A 267 9.72 -9.43 13.37
N ASN A 268 8.87 -9.39 12.35
CA ASN A 268 7.59 -8.68 12.39
C ASN A 268 6.39 -9.58 12.74
N CYS A 269 6.62 -10.86 12.98
CA CYS A 269 5.56 -11.80 13.30
C CYS A 269 5.00 -11.56 14.70
N VAL A 270 3.70 -11.23 14.80
CA VAL A 270 3.00 -11.04 16.08
C VAL A 270 2.13 -12.24 16.44
N LEU A 271 1.87 -13.15 15.50
CA LEU A 271 1.14 -14.40 15.69
C LEU A 271 2.07 -15.60 15.93
N CYS A 272 3.36 -15.49 15.60
CA CYS A 272 4.34 -16.51 15.94
C CYS A 272 4.39 -16.64 17.46
N LYS A 273 4.09 -17.83 17.99
CA LYS A 273 4.44 -18.14 19.38
C LYS A 273 5.95 -18.02 19.51
N HIS A 274 6.43 -17.49 20.63
CA HIS A 274 7.84 -17.49 21.02
C HIS A 274 8.51 -18.81 20.61
N VAL A 275 9.31 -18.76 19.55
CA VAL A 275 10.14 -19.90 19.12
C VAL A 275 11.35 -20.06 20.05
N TYR A 276 11.51 -19.15 21.02
CA TYR A 276 12.60 -19.14 22.00
C TYR A 276 12.11 -18.85 23.43
N SER A 277 11.04 -19.51 23.88
CA SER A 277 10.75 -19.61 25.31
C SER A 277 10.50 -21.07 25.66
N SER A 278 11.58 -21.75 26.03
CA SER A 278 11.65 -22.91 26.89
C SER A 278 12.97 -22.80 27.64
#